data_AF-A0A1B7MM72-F1
#
_entry.id   AF-A0A1B7MM72-F1
#
_cell.length_a   1.000
_cell.length_b   1.000
_cell.length_c   1.000
_cell.angle_alpha   90.00
_cell.angle_beta   90.00
_cell.angle_gamma   90.00
#
_symmetry.space_group_name_H-M   'P 1'
#
loop_
_entity.id
_entity.type
_entity.pdbx_description
1 polymer ?
#
loop_
_entity_poly.entity_id
_entity_poly.type
_entity_poly.pdbx_seq_one_letter_code
_entity_poly.pdbx_strand_id
1 'polypeptide(L)'
;MPHPNPSHYLVHVAHNVHKYSLKPAIPSIVDTEVSFPLPATKWSFTTLAQALHLGIATTLILEYSFFLLQQDKSLKPAKSLELAAAEYETSGTPAAIQKAVQDFLSQDDGDDEKLCKMMMDITLRNRMSITKVVKK
;
A
#
# COMPACT_ATOMS: atom_id res chain seq x y z
N MET A 1 -18.64 -26.80 -4.34
CA MET A 1 -18.73 -25.38 -3.93
C MET A 1 -17.58 -24.64 -4.59
N PRO A 2 -17.80 -23.63 -5.44
CA PRO A 2 -16.70 -22.94 -6.10
C PRO A 2 -16.00 -22.00 -5.11
N HIS A 3 -14.67 -22.11 -5.03
CA HIS A 3 -13.82 -21.23 -4.23
C HIS A 3 -13.87 -19.80 -4.77
N PRO A 4 -13.99 -18.76 -3.93
CA PRO A 4 -13.94 -17.38 -4.39
C PRO A 4 -12.52 -17.06 -4.89
N ASN A 5 -12.45 -16.50 -6.09
CA ASN A 5 -11.22 -16.12 -6.78
C ASN A 5 -10.46 -15.05 -5.95
N PRO A 6 -9.18 -15.28 -5.58
CA PRO A 6 -8.38 -14.33 -4.77
C PRO A 6 -8.27 -12.93 -5.38
N SER A 7 -8.43 -12.81 -6.71
CA SER A 7 -8.40 -11.52 -7.42
C SER A 7 -9.56 -10.60 -7.03
N HIS A 8 -10.74 -11.15 -6.74
CA HIS A 8 -11.91 -10.36 -6.33
C HIS A 8 -11.73 -9.71 -4.97
N TYR A 9 -10.93 -10.32 -4.08
CA TYR A 9 -10.65 -9.77 -2.75
C TYR A 9 -9.70 -8.57 -2.82
N LEU A 10 -8.69 -8.64 -3.69
CA LEU A 10 -7.71 -7.57 -3.88
C LEU A 10 -8.34 -6.31 -4.53
N VAL A 11 -9.25 -6.48 -5.49
CA VAL A 11 -9.99 -5.36 -6.10
C VAL A 11 -10.92 -4.69 -5.08
N HIS A 12 -11.58 -5.47 -4.22
CA HIS A 12 -12.46 -4.91 -3.17
C HIS A 12 -11.68 -4.14 -2.10
N VAL A 13 -10.46 -4.58 -1.76
CA VAL A 13 -9.58 -3.89 -0.81
C VAL A 13 -9.03 -2.60 -1.41
N ALA A 14 -8.60 -2.62 -2.68
CA ALA A 14 -8.16 -1.41 -3.39
C ALA A 14 -9.28 -0.36 -3.51
N HIS A 15 -10.51 -0.80 -3.80
CA HIS A 15 -11.67 0.08 -3.87
C HIS A 15 -12.05 0.69 -2.51
N ASN A 16 -11.82 -0.03 -1.41
CA ASN A 16 -12.06 0.50 -0.05
C ASN A 16 -10.96 1.49 0.39
N VAL A 17 -9.70 1.28 0.02
CA VAL A 17 -8.62 2.25 0.28
C VAL A 17 -8.87 3.56 -0.48
N HIS A 18 -9.36 3.49 -1.72
CA HIS A 18 -9.75 4.66 -2.49
C HIS A 18 -10.88 5.46 -1.82
N LYS A 19 -11.81 4.79 -1.14
CA LYS A 19 -12.96 5.40 -0.47
C LYS A 19 -12.60 6.22 0.78
N TYR A 20 -11.50 5.89 1.45
CA TYR A 20 -11.04 6.64 2.64
C TYR A 20 -10.14 7.83 2.30
N SER A 21 -9.59 7.90 1.08
CA SER A 21 -8.61 8.93 0.75
C SER A 21 -9.17 10.16 0.04
N LEU A 22 -10.33 10.09 -0.63
CA LEU A 22 -10.84 11.23 -1.40
C LEU A 22 -12.38 11.24 -1.49
N LYS A 23 -13.00 12.38 -1.15
CA LYS A 23 -14.21 12.85 -1.83
C LYS A 23 -14.32 14.37 -1.78
N PRO A 24 -14.95 15.03 -2.79
CA PRO A 24 -15.49 14.47 -4.04
C PRO A 24 -15.13 15.23 -5.33
N ALA A 25 -15.04 14.55 -6.48
CA ALA A 25 -15.46 15.08 -7.79
C ALA A 25 -15.54 13.99 -8.90
N ILE A 26 -16.80 13.66 -9.28
CA ILE A 26 -17.32 13.19 -10.61
C ILE A 26 -16.97 11.77 -11.14
N PRO A 27 -17.73 11.20 -12.12
CA PRO A 27 -18.62 10.06 -11.89
C PRO A 27 -18.21 8.76 -12.63
N SER A 28 -18.80 7.66 -12.15
CA SER A 28 -18.90 6.31 -12.72
C SER A 28 -18.68 6.21 -14.24
N ILE A 29 -17.69 5.41 -14.67
CA ILE A 29 -17.62 4.87 -16.03
C ILE A 29 -17.51 3.34 -15.96
N VAL A 30 -18.36 2.74 -16.78
CA VAL A 30 -18.70 1.33 -16.99
C VAL A 30 -17.53 0.52 -17.56
N ASP A 31 -17.56 -0.80 -17.29
CA ASP A 31 -16.72 -1.84 -17.89
C ASP A 31 -16.37 -1.59 -19.36
N THR A 32 -15.09 -1.47 -19.65
CA THR A 32 -14.53 -1.69 -20.99
C THR A 32 -13.15 -2.28 -20.80
N GLU A 33 -12.90 -3.44 -21.40
CA GLU A 33 -11.58 -4.07 -21.42
C GLU A 33 -10.59 -3.14 -22.11
N VAL A 34 -9.78 -2.44 -21.32
CA VAL A 34 -8.70 -1.60 -21.83
C VAL A 34 -7.45 -2.47 -21.94
N SER A 35 -7.17 -2.91 -23.17
CA SER A 35 -5.79 -3.20 -23.57
C SER A 35 -5.00 -1.90 -23.38
N PHE A 36 -4.09 -1.88 -22.40
CA PHE A 36 -3.20 -0.74 -22.18
C PHE A 36 -1.99 -0.88 -23.11
N PRO A 37 -1.91 -0.16 -24.23
CA PRO A 37 -0.62 0.08 -24.85
C PRO A 37 0.17 0.88 -23.84
N LEU A 38 1.24 0.32 -23.26
CA LEU A 38 2.11 1.02 -22.32
C LEU A 38 2.69 2.23 -23.06
N PRO A 39 2.21 3.47 -22.86
CA PRO A 39 2.95 4.60 -23.37
C PRO A 39 4.14 4.73 -22.42
N ALA A 40 5.35 4.90 -22.95
CA ALA A 40 6.49 5.36 -22.16
C ALA A 40 6.18 6.78 -21.65
N THR A 41 5.29 6.85 -20.67
CA THR A 41 4.80 8.09 -20.08
C THR A 41 5.87 8.45 -19.08
N LYS A 42 6.63 9.50 -19.40
CA LYS A 42 7.49 10.16 -18.42
C LYS A 42 6.60 10.58 -17.25
N TRP A 43 6.59 9.80 -16.18
CA TRP A 43 5.83 10.11 -14.98
C TRP A 43 6.40 11.40 -14.39
N SER A 44 5.52 12.33 -14.01
CA SER A 44 5.97 13.50 -13.28
C SER A 44 6.48 13.07 -11.89
N PHE A 45 7.47 13.76 -11.35
CA PHE A 45 8.08 13.48 -10.05
C PHE A 45 7.02 13.36 -8.93
N THR A 46 5.99 14.19 -8.98
CA THR A 46 4.90 14.19 -7.99
C THR A 46 4.02 12.95 -8.11
N THR A 47 3.73 12.49 -9.34
CA THR A 47 2.93 11.28 -9.57
C THR A 47 3.69 10.01 -9.17
N LEU A 48 4.99 9.94 -9.50
CA LEU A 48 5.82 8.80 -9.13
C LEU A 48 6.00 8.71 -7.60
N ALA A 49 6.31 9.81 -6.93
CA ALA A 49 6.43 9.84 -5.48
C ALA A 49 5.16 9.36 -4.76
N GLN A 50 3.99 9.82 -5.22
CA GLN A 50 2.69 9.38 -4.68
C GLN A 50 2.44 7.88 -4.91
N ALA A 51 2.75 7.37 -6.11
CA ALA A 51 2.59 5.95 -6.43
C ALA A 51 3.49 5.08 -5.54
N LEU A 52 4.74 5.49 -5.33
CA LEU A 52 5.69 4.78 -4.47
C LEU A 52 5.24 4.79 -3.01
N HIS A 53 4.78 5.94 -2.49
CA HIS A 53 4.20 6.02 -1.14
C HIS A 53 3.03 5.09 -0.97
N LEU A 54 2.07 5.12 -1.90
CA LEU A 54 0.89 4.29 -1.82
C LEU A 54 1.24 2.79 -1.87
N GLY A 55 2.16 2.40 -2.76
CA GLY A 55 2.61 1.02 -2.89
C GLY A 55 3.29 0.49 -1.64
N ILE A 56 4.21 1.28 -1.07
CA ILE A 56 4.93 0.90 0.17
C ILE A 56 3.96 0.86 1.35
N ALA A 57 3.13 1.89 1.53
CA ALA A 57 2.14 1.95 2.60
C ALA A 57 1.18 0.75 2.58
N THR A 58 0.65 0.43 1.38
CA THR A 58 -0.26 -0.70 1.19
C THR A 58 0.41 -2.01 1.54
N THR A 59 1.66 -2.23 1.09
CA THR A 59 2.43 -3.43 1.42
C THR A 59 2.58 -3.60 2.92
N LEU A 60 2.98 -2.54 3.63
CA LEU A 60 3.19 -2.57 5.08
C LEU A 60 1.90 -2.85 5.86
N ILE A 61 0.80 -2.19 5.48
CA ILE A 61 -0.52 -2.37 6.12
C ILE A 61 -1.01 -3.82 5.91
N LEU A 62 -0.91 -4.35 4.69
CA LEU A 62 -1.34 -5.72 4.40
C LEU A 62 -0.51 -6.75 5.15
N GLU A 63 0.81 -6.59 5.16
CA GLU A 63 1.72 -7.47 5.87
C GLU A 63 1.44 -7.49 7.38
N TYR A 64 1.27 -6.32 7.99
CA TYR A 64 0.98 -6.24 9.41
C TYR A 64 -0.40 -6.80 9.75
N SER A 65 -1.42 -6.50 8.93
CA SER A 65 -2.75 -7.10 9.06
C SER A 65 -2.70 -8.64 8.99
N PHE A 66 -1.89 -9.18 8.08
CA PHE A 66 -1.67 -10.62 7.97
C PHE A 66 -1.03 -11.20 9.25
N PHE A 67 -0.05 -10.53 9.83
CA PHE A 67 0.53 -10.99 11.09
C PHE A 67 -0.44 -10.91 12.27
N LEU A 68 -1.29 -9.87 12.34
CA LEU A 68 -2.34 -9.77 13.37
C LEU A 68 -3.30 -10.97 13.30
N LEU A 69 -3.70 -11.38 12.10
CA LEU A 69 -4.56 -12.55 11.89
C LEU A 69 -3.88 -13.88 12.28
N GLN A 70 -2.56 -13.96 12.14
CA GLN A 70 -1.81 -15.14 12.60
C GLN A 70 -1.76 -15.24 14.13
N GLN A 71 -1.70 -14.10 14.82
CA GLN A 71 -1.66 -14.06 16.28
C GLN A 71 -3.04 -14.27 16.92
N ASP A 72 -4.07 -13.66 16.35
CA ASP A 72 -5.45 -13.80 16.80
C ASP A 72 -6.34 -14.28 15.66
N LYS A 73 -6.57 -15.60 15.63
CA LYS A 73 -7.44 -16.25 14.63
C LYS A 73 -8.92 -15.87 14.77
N SER A 74 -9.31 -15.27 15.90
CA SER A 74 -10.67 -14.77 16.11
C SER A 74 -10.88 -13.36 15.56
N LEU A 75 -9.79 -12.64 15.27
CA LEU A 75 -9.82 -11.31 14.70
C LEU A 75 -10.40 -11.36 13.28
N LYS A 76 -11.41 -10.51 13.03
CA LYS A 76 -12.00 -10.40 11.70
C LYS A 76 -11.02 -9.70 10.74
N PRO A 77 -10.91 -10.12 9.47
CA PRO A 77 -10.01 -9.50 8.50
C PRO A 77 -10.19 -7.98 8.32
N ALA A 78 -11.44 -7.49 8.38
CA ALA A 78 -11.69 -6.06 8.31
C ALA A 78 -11.11 -5.31 9.52
N LYS A 79 -11.20 -5.90 10.72
CA LYS A 79 -10.67 -5.31 11.94
C LYS A 79 -9.15 -5.34 11.99
N SER A 80 -8.51 -6.41 11.48
CA SER A 80 -7.05 -6.46 11.37
C SER A 80 -6.52 -5.39 10.42
N LEU A 81 -7.22 -5.13 9.31
CA LEU A 81 -6.85 -4.08 8.37
C LEU A 81 -6.98 -2.68 8.98
N GLU A 82 -8.07 -2.42 9.71
CA GLU A 82 -8.25 -1.15 10.45
C GLU A 82 -7.13 -0.93 11.48
N LEU A 83 -6.79 -1.95 12.26
CA LEU A 83 -5.71 -1.88 13.25
C LEU A 83 -4.35 -1.65 12.59
N ALA A 84 -4.10 -2.29 11.45
CA ALA A 84 -2.86 -2.10 10.70
C ALA A 84 -2.75 -0.70 10.10
N ALA A 85 -3.83 -0.15 9.56
CA ALA A 85 -3.86 1.24 9.08
C ALA A 85 -3.62 2.23 10.22
N ALA A 86 -4.26 2.02 11.38
CA ALA A 86 -4.06 2.88 12.56
C ALA A 86 -2.62 2.82 13.10
N GLU A 87 -2.00 1.64 13.15
CA GLU A 87 -0.59 1.50 13.52
C GLU A 87 0.31 2.19 12.49
N TYR A 88 0.01 2.06 11.20
CA TYR A 88 0.75 2.76 10.14
C TYR A 88 0.70 4.28 10.34
N GLU A 89 -0.47 4.86 10.55
CA GLU A 89 -0.62 6.30 10.75
C GLU A 89 0.10 6.83 11.99
N THR A 90 0.18 6.02 13.05
CA THR A 90 0.71 6.45 14.36
C THR A 90 2.19 6.09 14.60
N SER A 91 2.78 5.20 13.80
CA SER A 91 4.14 4.66 14.02
C SER A 91 5.30 5.56 13.54
N GLY A 92 5.00 6.72 12.94
CA GLY A 92 6.01 7.59 12.32
C GLY A 92 6.57 7.06 10.99
N THR A 93 6.21 5.81 10.64
CA THR A 93 6.49 5.16 9.36
C THR A 93 6.10 6.00 8.13
N PRO A 94 4.95 6.72 8.10
CA PRO A 94 4.59 7.54 6.94
C PRO A 94 5.62 8.64 6.64
N ALA A 95 6.12 9.30 7.69
CA ALA A 95 7.13 10.35 7.54
C ALA A 95 8.49 9.76 7.10
N ALA A 96 8.85 8.59 7.61
CA ALA A 96 10.08 7.90 7.21
C ALA A 96 10.06 7.49 5.73
N ILE A 97 8.93 6.94 5.25
CA ILE A 97 8.71 6.63 3.83
C ILE A 97 8.73 7.90 2.99
N GLN A 98 8.08 8.97 3.47
CA GLN A 98 8.08 10.26 2.79
C GLN A 98 9.49 10.75 2.49
N LYS A 99 10.31 10.80 3.53
CA LYS A 99 11.70 11.23 3.41
C LYS A 99 12.50 10.30 2.49
N ALA A 100 12.40 8.99 2.68
CA ALA A 100 13.21 8.04 1.93
C ALA A 100 12.89 8.02 0.42
N VAL A 101 11.62 8.18 0.03
CA VAL A 101 11.23 8.30 -1.38
C VAL A 101 11.70 9.61 -1.99
N GLN A 102 11.58 10.73 -1.26
CA GLN A 102 12.09 12.02 -1.75
C GLN A 102 13.61 12.01 -1.93
N ASP A 103 14.34 11.44 -0.96
CA ASP A 103 15.79 11.30 -1.01
C ASP A 103 16.21 10.46 -2.23
N PHE A 104 15.52 9.34 -2.50
CA PHE A 104 15.80 8.51 -3.67
C PHE A 104 15.51 9.22 -4.99
N LEU A 105 14.31 9.78 -5.15
CA LEU A 105 13.90 10.39 -6.41
C LEU A 105 14.76 11.61 -6.76
N SER A 106 15.36 12.27 -5.78
CA SER A 106 16.31 13.37 -6.01
C SER A 106 17.63 12.92 -6.66
N GLN A 107 17.93 11.63 -6.61
CA GLN A 107 19.13 11.00 -7.16
C GLN A 107 18.81 10.02 -8.30
N ASP A 108 17.55 9.93 -8.70
CA ASP A 108 17.06 8.93 -9.65
C ASP A 108 17.58 9.23 -11.06
N ASP A 109 18.20 8.22 -11.68
CA ASP A 109 18.68 8.24 -13.05
C ASP A 109 17.72 7.54 -14.03
N GLY A 110 16.54 7.11 -13.55
CA GLY A 110 15.52 6.42 -14.34
C GLY A 110 15.78 4.92 -14.50
N ASP A 111 16.61 4.34 -13.64
CA ASP A 111 16.88 2.90 -13.61
C ASP A 111 15.80 2.16 -12.79
N ASP A 112 14.94 1.45 -13.51
CA ASP A 112 13.83 0.68 -12.93
C ASP A 112 14.29 -0.42 -11.95
N GLU A 113 15.49 -1.00 -12.13
CA GLU A 113 16.02 -2.02 -11.23
C GLU A 113 16.40 -1.39 -9.88
N LYS A 114 17.04 -0.22 -9.91
CA LYS A 114 17.33 0.56 -8.69
C LYS A 114 16.06 1.01 -8.00
N LEU A 115 15.05 1.42 -8.76
CA LEU A 115 13.75 1.82 -8.23
C LEU A 115 13.07 0.65 -7.50
N CYS A 116 13.02 -0.54 -8.12
CA CYS A 116 12.46 -1.75 -7.52
C CYS A 116 13.22 -2.14 -6.24
N LYS A 117 14.55 -2.13 -6.29
CA LYS A 117 15.41 -2.43 -5.14
C LYS A 117 15.17 -1.44 -4.00
N MET A 118 15.04 -0.15 -4.31
CA MET A 118 14.72 0.87 -3.33
C MET A 118 13.36 0.63 -2.67
N MET A 119 12.31 0.32 -3.44
CA MET A 119 10.99 0.04 -2.87
C MET A 119 11.05 -1.11 -1.87
N MET A 120 11.76 -2.19 -2.21
CA MET A 120 12.00 -3.31 -1.29
C MET A 120 12.79 -2.85 -0.06
N ASP A 121 13.89 -2.12 -0.24
CA ASP A 121 14.75 -1.66 0.85
C ASP A 121 14.00 -0.70 1.80
N ILE A 122 13.15 0.20 1.30
CA ILE A 122 12.31 1.07 2.14
C ILE A 122 11.27 0.24 2.88
N THR A 123 10.57 -0.65 2.19
CA THR A 123 9.54 -1.50 2.81
C THR A 123 10.14 -2.32 3.95
N LEU A 124 11.26 -3.01 3.72
CA LEU A 124 11.91 -3.84 4.73
C LEU A 124 12.38 -3.04 5.95
N ARG A 125 12.94 -1.83 5.74
CA ARG A 125 13.40 -0.94 6.82
C ARG A 125 12.26 -0.35 7.66
N ASN A 126 11.06 -0.26 7.09
CA ASN A 126 9.89 0.36 7.72
C ASN A 126 8.83 -0.65 8.14
N ARG A 127 9.19 -1.93 8.24
CA ARG A 127 8.29 -2.99 8.73
C ARG A 127 7.77 -2.65 10.14
N MET A 128 6.46 -2.67 10.28
CA MET A 128 5.80 -2.45 11.57
C MET A 128 5.96 -3.69 12.44
N SER A 129 6.46 -3.49 13.67
CA SER A 129 6.68 -4.57 14.64
C SER A 129 5.46 -4.74 15.55
N ILE A 130 5.13 -5.98 15.90
CA ILE A 130 3.94 -6.32 16.70
C ILE A 130 4.21 -6.18 18.22
N THR A 131 5.16 -5.34 18.62
CA THR A 131 5.70 -5.32 19.98
C THR A 131 4.76 -4.74 21.05
N LYS A 132 3.51 -4.40 20.71
CA LYS A 132 2.48 -4.05 21.69
C LYS A 132 1.48 -5.19 21.88
N VAL A 133 1.96 -6.30 22.44
CA VAL A 133 1.07 -7.21 23.17
C VAL A 133 0.68 -6.48 24.46
N VAL A 134 -0.49 -5.85 24.48
CA VAL A 134 -1.12 -5.39 25.71
C VAL A 134 -1.23 -6.61 26.61
N LYS A 135 -0.48 -6.61 27.72
CA LYS A 135 -0.57 -7.66 28.74
C LYS A 135 -2.01 -7.72 29.24
N LYS A 136 -2.50 -8.95 29.25
CA LYS A 136 -3.81 -9.42 29.69
C LYS A 136 -4.20 -8.91 31.07
#